data_AF-A0A7V2U161-F1
#
_entry.id   AF-A0A7V2U161-F1
#
_cell.length_a   1.000
_cell.length_b   1.000
_cell.length_c   1.000
_cell.angle_alpha   90.00
_cell.angle_beta   90.00
_cell.angle_gamma   90.00
#
_symmetry.space_group_name_H-M   'P 1'
#
loop_
_entity.id
_entity.type
_entity.pdbx_description
1 polymer ?
#
loop_
_entity_poly.entity_id
_entity_poly.type
_entity_poly.pdbx_seq_one_letter_code
_entity_poly.pdbx_strand_id
1 'polypeptide(L)'
;MKFFTLFLLAFWFILGGRSIPPAAAGEIVVETREGALREARRVADELSEKIRGLLFQELRKGGPEGAVRVCSEVAQEITREFNRQSGHEARRVSVRYRNPLN
;
A
#
# COMPACT_ATOMS: atom_id res chain seq x y z
N MET A 1 -61.28 6.56 15.90
CA MET A 1 -60.62 7.38 14.85
C MET A 1 -59.16 7.70 15.19
N LYS A 2 -58.36 6.72 15.65
CA LYS A 2 -56.93 6.86 16.01
C LYS A 2 -56.03 5.81 15.33
N PHE A 3 -56.55 5.14 14.30
CA PHE A 3 -55.85 4.09 13.54
C PHE A 3 -55.40 4.54 12.14
N PHE A 4 -55.87 5.70 11.66
CA PHE A 4 -55.54 6.21 10.33
C PHE A 4 -54.19 6.97 10.30
N THR A 5 -53.76 7.51 11.44
CA THR A 5 -52.48 8.24 11.59
C THR A 5 -51.26 7.33 11.71
N LEU A 6 -51.43 6.04 12.01
CA LEU A 6 -50.31 5.09 12.11
C LEU A 6 -49.86 4.53 10.75
N PHE A 7 -50.72 4.57 9.73
CA PHE A 7 -50.42 4.09 8.38
C PHE A 7 -49.60 5.09 7.55
N LEU A 8 -49.72 6.40 7.84
CA LEU A 8 -49.00 7.47 7.12
C LEU A 8 -47.51 7.56 7.48
N LEU A 9 -47.11 7.14 8.68
CA LEU A 9 -45.69 7.11 9.09
C LEU A 9 -44.94 5.88 8.54
N ALA A 10 -45.62 4.74 8.38
CA ALA A 10 -45.03 3.56 7.78
C ALA A 10 -44.82 3.70 6.26
N PHE A 11 -45.69 4.47 5.58
CA PHE A 11 -45.59 4.68 4.13
C PHE A 11 -44.42 5.60 3.75
N TRP A 12 -44.07 6.57 4.60
CA TRP A 12 -42.90 7.45 4.38
C TRP A 12 -41.58 6.69 4.51
N PHE A 13 -41.54 5.61 5.30
CA PHE A 13 -40.33 4.79 5.48
C PHE A 13 -40.10 3.81 4.33
N ILE A 14 -41.16 3.42 3.59
CA ILE A 14 -41.08 2.40 2.54
C ILE A 14 -40.81 3.02 1.14
N LEU A 15 -41.21 4.27 0.90
CA LEU A 15 -40.99 4.99 -0.37
C LEU A 15 -39.81 5.99 -0.35
N GLY A 16 -39.02 6.03 0.72
CA GLY A 16 -37.76 6.78 0.79
C GLY A 16 -36.70 6.15 -0.09
N GLY A 17 -36.83 6.33 -1.42
CA GLY A 17 -35.87 5.89 -2.42
C GLY A 17 -34.46 6.26 -1.98
N ARG A 18 -33.66 5.22 -1.74
CA ARG A 18 -32.24 5.33 -1.45
C ARG A 18 -31.59 5.86 -2.72
N SER A 19 -31.50 7.17 -2.86
CA SER A 19 -30.70 7.82 -3.89
C SER A 19 -29.29 7.31 -3.71
N ILE A 20 -28.86 6.38 -4.56
CA ILE A 20 -27.47 5.98 -4.67
C ILE A 20 -26.77 7.27 -5.15
N PRO A 21 -25.96 7.94 -4.31
CA PRO A 21 -25.21 9.08 -4.81
C PRO A 21 -24.34 8.56 -5.96
N PRO A 22 -24.28 9.25 -7.11
CA PRO A 22 -23.28 8.91 -8.12
C PRO A 22 -21.93 8.91 -7.40
N ALA A 23 -21.17 7.83 -7.57
CA ALA A 23 -19.85 7.68 -6.97
C ALA A 23 -19.11 9.01 -7.19
N ALA A 24 -18.97 9.78 -6.11
CA ALA A 24 -18.34 11.08 -6.17
C ALA A 24 -16.93 10.82 -6.69
N ALA A 25 -16.70 11.17 -7.96
CA ALA A 25 -15.38 11.23 -8.52
C ALA A 25 -14.67 12.31 -7.71
N GLY A 26 -13.98 11.89 -6.66
CA GLY A 26 -13.30 12.77 -5.73
C GLY A 26 -12.37 13.69 -6.51
N GLU A 27 -12.54 14.98 -6.29
CA GLU A 27 -11.64 16.02 -6.76
C GLU A 27 -10.22 15.69 -6.27
N ILE A 28 -9.30 15.38 -7.18
CA ILE A 28 -7.91 15.09 -6.81
C ILE A 28 -7.24 16.40 -6.46
N VAL A 29 -7.16 16.67 -5.15
CA VAL A 29 -6.40 17.78 -4.58
C VAL A 29 -4.94 17.66 -5.01
N VAL A 30 -4.48 18.57 -5.88
CA VAL A 30 -3.12 18.51 -6.47
C VAL A 30 -2.01 18.67 -5.42
N GLU A 31 -2.32 19.33 -4.30
CA GLU A 31 -1.43 19.50 -3.14
C GLU A 31 -1.23 18.19 -2.33
N THR A 32 -2.15 17.22 -2.44
CA THR A 32 -2.00 15.90 -1.79
C THR A 32 -1.31 14.88 -2.70
N ARG A 33 -1.51 14.94 -4.03
CA ARG A 33 -0.91 13.99 -4.98
C ARG A 33 0.61 14.17 -5.11
N GLU A 34 1.07 15.40 -5.33
CA GLU A 34 2.51 15.67 -5.43
C GLU A 34 3.24 15.37 -4.12
N GLY A 35 2.60 15.66 -2.98
CA GLY A 35 3.09 15.26 -1.65
C GLY A 35 3.19 13.75 -1.50
N ALA A 36 2.13 13.01 -1.84
CA ALA A 36 2.13 11.55 -1.80
C ALA A 36 3.17 10.92 -2.73
N LEU A 37 3.38 11.48 -3.92
CA LEU A 37 4.42 11.02 -4.85
C LEU A 37 5.83 11.28 -4.32
N ARG A 38 6.09 12.43 -3.69
CA ARG A 38 7.36 12.69 -3.03
C ARG A 38 7.61 11.71 -1.89
N GLU A 39 6.59 11.45 -1.08
CA GLU A 39 6.69 10.49 0.01
C GLU A 39 6.94 9.07 -0.49
N ALA A 40 6.20 8.62 -1.50
CA ALA A 40 6.40 7.30 -2.10
C ALA A 40 7.83 7.12 -2.66
N ARG A 41 8.39 8.16 -3.29
CA ARG A 41 9.79 8.15 -3.77
C ARG A 41 10.77 8.06 -2.60
N ARG A 42 10.60 8.89 -1.56
CA ARG A 42 11.43 8.86 -0.35
C ARG A 42 11.45 7.46 0.27
N VAL A 43 10.28 6.86 0.45
CA VAL A 43 10.11 5.51 1.02
C VAL A 43 10.77 4.44 0.15
N ALA A 44 10.60 4.52 -1.18
CA ALA A 44 11.22 3.59 -2.12
C ALA A 44 12.75 3.73 -2.14
N ASP A 45 13.26 4.95 -2.07
CA ASP A 45 14.69 5.25 -2.01
C ASP A 45 15.28 4.66 -0.72
N GLU A 46 14.71 4.96 0.45
CA GLU A 46 15.17 4.46 1.76
C GLU A 46 15.25 2.93 1.81
N LEU A 47 14.21 2.23 1.32
CA LEU A 47 14.23 0.77 1.23
C LEU A 47 15.35 0.29 0.29
N SER A 48 15.49 0.94 -0.87
CA SER A 48 16.51 0.61 -1.86
C SER A 48 17.92 0.81 -1.32
N GLU A 49 18.17 1.89 -0.56
CA GLU A 49 19.45 2.18 0.08
C GLU A 49 19.79 1.15 1.14
N LYS A 50 18.82 0.78 1.99
CA LYS A 50 18.99 -0.23 3.04
C LYS A 50 19.39 -1.58 2.46
N ILE A 51 18.69 -2.04 1.42
CA ILE A 51 19.00 -3.30 0.74
C ILE A 51 20.35 -3.23 0.03
N ARG A 52 20.64 -2.12 -0.65
CA ARG A 52 21.92 -1.90 -1.36
C ARG A 52 23.10 -1.91 -0.41
N GLY A 53 22.97 -1.29 0.77
CA GLY A 53 23.99 -1.30 1.82
C GLY A 53 24.34 -2.72 2.27
N LEU A 54 23.31 -3.53 2.55
CA LEU A 54 23.49 -4.94 2.90
C LEU A 54 24.11 -5.75 1.75
N LEU A 55 23.62 -5.55 0.52
CA LEU A 55 24.15 -6.22 -0.66
C LEU A 55 25.66 -5.98 -0.81
N PHE A 56 26.11 -4.73 -0.70
CA PHE A 56 27.53 -4.42 -0.79
C PHE A 56 28.33 -4.93 0.41
N GLN A 57 27.76 -4.95 1.60
CA GLN A 57 28.40 -5.55 2.76
C GLN A 57 28.68 -7.04 2.53
N GLU A 58 27.68 -7.79 2.05
CA GLU A 58 27.82 -9.22 1.80
C GLU A 58 28.66 -9.53 0.56
N LEU A 59 28.59 -8.68 -0.47
CA LEU A 59 29.48 -8.77 -1.63
C LEU A 59 30.95 -8.64 -1.22
N ARG A 60 31.28 -7.73 -0.29
CA ARG A 60 32.65 -7.58 0.22
C ARG A 60 33.11 -8.77 1.07
N LYS A 61 32.21 -9.41 1.81
CA LYS A 61 32.54 -10.52 2.72
C LYS A 61 32.62 -11.87 2.02
N GLY A 62 31.64 -12.15 1.16
CA GLY A 62 31.38 -13.48 0.60
C GLY A 62 31.24 -13.47 -0.91
N GLY A 63 31.68 -12.40 -1.58
CA GLY A 63 31.68 -12.32 -3.04
C GLY A 63 30.29 -12.44 -3.67
N PRO A 64 30.23 -12.87 -4.94
CA PRO A 64 28.98 -13.02 -5.68
C PRO A 64 27.97 -13.95 -5.01
N GLU A 65 28.40 -15.06 -4.37
CA GLU A 65 27.45 -15.96 -3.68
C GLU A 65 26.75 -15.24 -2.51
N GLY A 66 27.49 -14.47 -1.71
CA GLY A 66 26.92 -13.65 -0.64
C GLY A 66 25.90 -12.63 -1.15
N ALA A 67 26.17 -12.02 -2.31
CA ALA A 67 25.25 -11.07 -2.94
C ALA A 67 23.96 -11.73 -3.44
N VAL A 68 24.04 -12.93 -4.02
CA VAL A 68 22.86 -13.70 -4.44
C VAL A 68 21.98 -14.03 -3.23
N ARG A 69 22.58 -14.50 -2.13
CA ARG A 69 21.88 -14.81 -0.88
C ARG A 69 21.08 -13.62 -0.34
N VAL A 70 21.64 -12.41 -0.38
CA VAL A 70 20.90 -11.19 0.01
C VAL A 70 19.65 -11.00 -0.85
N CYS A 71 19.77 -11.17 -2.16
CA CYS A 71 18.66 -10.96 -3.10
C CYS A 71 17.59 -12.07 -3.03
N SER A 72 17.98 -13.32 -2.75
CA SER A 72 17.10 -14.49 -2.71
C SER A 72 16.43 -14.70 -1.35
N GLU A 73 17.08 -14.34 -0.24
CA GLU A 73 16.59 -14.70 1.10
C GLU A 73 16.31 -13.46 1.95
N VAL A 74 17.30 -12.58 2.10
CA VAL A 74 17.30 -11.54 3.14
C VAL A 74 16.48 -10.32 2.76
N ALA A 75 16.51 -9.92 1.48
CA ALA A 75 15.88 -8.66 1.03
C ALA A 75 14.36 -8.63 1.26
N GLN A 76 13.69 -9.78 1.16
CA GLN A 76 12.24 -9.87 1.40
C GLN A 76 11.89 -9.68 2.88
N GLU A 77 12.68 -10.24 3.79
CA GLU A 77 12.51 -10.03 5.23
C GLU A 77 12.72 -8.56 5.61
N ILE A 78 13.77 -7.92 5.07
CA ILE A 78 14.03 -6.50 5.30
C ILE A 78 12.90 -5.63 4.76
N THR A 79 12.32 -5.98 3.61
CA THR A 79 11.18 -5.26 3.04
C THR A 79 9.97 -5.32 3.96
N ARG A 80 9.65 -6.51 4.50
CA ARG A 80 8.54 -6.67 5.46
C ARG A 80 8.75 -5.87 6.74
N GLU A 81 9.97 -5.92 7.29
CA GLU A 81 10.29 -5.18 8.50
C GLU A 81 10.27 -3.66 8.25
N PHE A 82 10.78 -3.20 7.11
CA PHE A 82 10.72 -1.81 6.71
C PHE A 82 9.27 -1.32 6.57
N ASN A 83 8.39 -2.10 5.98
CA ASN A 83 6.96 -1.78 5.88
C ASN A 83 6.33 -1.64 7.26
N ARG A 84 6.64 -2.56 8.19
CA ARG A 84 6.15 -2.50 9.59
C ARG A 84 6.63 -1.26 10.33
N GLN A 85 7.89 -0.86 10.11
CA GLN A 85 8.50 0.30 10.77
C GLN A 85 8.01 1.63 10.18
N SER A 86 7.88 1.70 8.86
CA SER A 86 7.53 2.93 8.15
C SER A 86 6.03 3.18 8.05
N GLY A 87 5.20 2.14 8.22
CA GLY A 87 3.76 2.22 8.03
C GLY A 87 3.34 2.24 6.55
N HIS A 88 4.28 2.03 5.61
CA HIS A 88 3.99 1.96 4.18
C HIS A 88 3.98 0.51 3.67
N GLU A 89 3.35 0.29 2.52
CA GLU A 89 3.47 -0.97 1.78
C GLU A 89 4.37 -0.78 0.56
N ALA A 90 5.63 -1.22 0.67
CA ALA A 90 6.56 -1.34 -0.45
C ALA A 90 6.79 -2.81 -0.83
N ARG A 91 6.99 -3.08 -2.12
CA ARG A 91 7.29 -4.42 -2.65
C ARG A 91 8.41 -4.36 -3.67
N ARG A 92 9.20 -5.43 -3.74
CA ARG A 92 10.31 -5.57 -4.69
C ARG A 92 9.87 -6.39 -5.90
N VAL A 93 9.50 -5.76 -7.00
CA VAL A 93 9.10 -6.47 -8.23
C VAL A 93 10.28 -6.71 -9.17
N SER A 94 10.31 -7.87 -9.85
CA SER A 94 11.32 -8.15 -10.88
C SER A 94 10.84 -9.21 -11.87
N VAL A 95 11.13 -8.99 -13.16
CA VAL A 95 10.88 -9.99 -14.22
C VAL A 95 11.76 -11.23 -14.05
N ARG A 96 12.96 -11.08 -13.48
CA ARG A 96 13.88 -12.19 -13.17
C ARG A 96 14.19 -12.19 -11.68
N TYR A 97 13.21 -12.62 -10.90
CA TYR A 97 13.34 -12.69 -9.46
C TYR A 97 14.29 -13.83 -9.03
N ARG A 98 14.93 -13.65 -7.88
CA ARG A 98 15.71 -14.69 -7.18
C ARG A 98 14.97 -15.20 -5.94
N ASN A 99 13.87 -14.52 -5.59
CA ASN A 99 12.94 -14.91 -4.56
C ASN A 99 11.52 -14.90 -5.18
N PRO A 100 10.74 -15.97 -5.08
CA PRO A 100 9.39 -16.06 -5.66
C PRO A 100 8.36 -15.09 -5.04
N LEU A 101 8.69 -14.41 -3.94
CA LEU A 101 7.84 -13.41 -3.29
C LEU A 101 8.06 -11.98 -3.82
N ASN A 102 8.92 -11.80 -4.83
CA ASN A 102 9.11 -10.53 -5.52
C ASN A 102 7.94 -10.20 -6.45
#